data_AF-A0A3D4CJ01-F1
#
_entry.id   AF-A0A3D4CJ01-F1
#
_cell.length_a   1.000
_cell.length_b   1.000
_cell.length_c   1.000
_cell.angle_alpha   90.00
_cell.angle_beta   90.00
_cell.angle_gamma   90.00
#
_symmetry.space_group_name_H-M   'P 1'
#
loop_
_entity.id
_entity.type
_entity.pdbx_description
1 polymer ?
#
loop_
_entity_poly.entity_id
_entity_poly.type
_entity_poly.pdbx_seq_one_letter_code
_entity_poly.pdbx_strand_id
1 'polypeptide(L)'
;ADIINDISAGELDKKMFDVIADANVPYIMMHMQGTPQTMQQNPLYKDVTQDIIHYFTKKLDELYRKGVSDVILDPGFGFGKTVEHNYELLK
;
A
#
# COMPACT_ATOMS: atom_id res chain seq x y z
N ALA A 1 12.93 7.20 15.22
CA ALA A 1 12.43 7.19 13.83
C ALA A 1 11.07 7.86 13.87
N ASP A 2 10.81 8.78 12.96
CA ASP A 2 9.69 9.74 13.07
C ASP A 2 8.58 9.46 12.05
N ILE A 3 8.78 8.48 11.17
CA ILE A 3 7.84 8.02 10.15
C ILE A 3 8.11 6.54 9.86
N ILE A 4 7.06 5.76 9.60
CA ILE A 4 7.18 4.38 9.13
C ILE A 4 6.83 4.36 7.64
N ASN A 5 7.70 3.80 6.81
CA ASN A 5 7.43 3.57 5.40
C ASN A 5 7.38 2.07 5.12
N ASP A 6 6.19 1.54 4.84
CA ASP A 6 5.97 0.11 4.58
C ASP A 6 5.51 -0.13 3.14
N ILE A 7 6.40 -0.75 2.36
CA ILE A 7 6.16 -1.11 0.97
C ILE A 7 5.15 -2.25 0.78
N SER A 8 4.77 -2.91 1.88
CA SER A 8 3.88 -4.08 1.88
C SER A 8 2.51 -3.82 2.47
N ALA A 9 2.28 -2.64 3.06
CA ALA A 9 1.03 -2.32 3.74
C ALA A 9 0.54 -3.42 4.71
N GLY A 10 1.46 -3.93 5.53
CA GLY A 10 1.23 -4.99 6.51
C GLY A 10 1.02 -6.40 5.95
N GLU A 11 1.23 -6.62 4.64
CA GLU A 11 1.07 -7.95 4.03
C GLU A 11 2.23 -8.89 4.33
N LEU A 12 3.46 -8.37 4.48
CA LEU A 12 4.64 -9.20 4.77
C LEU A 12 4.77 -9.57 6.25
N ASP A 13 4.24 -8.75 7.16
CA ASP A 13 4.18 -9.04 8.59
C ASP A 13 2.81 -8.64 9.16
N LYS A 14 2.07 -9.65 9.62
CA LYS A 14 0.72 -9.48 10.20
C LYS A 14 0.71 -8.62 11.47
N LYS A 15 1.84 -8.47 12.16
CA LYS A 15 1.97 -7.64 13.36
C LYS A 15 2.31 -6.18 13.03
N MET A 16 2.60 -5.87 11.77
CA MET A 16 3.08 -4.54 11.39
C MET A 16 2.09 -3.44 11.78
N PHE A 17 0.79 -3.68 11.63
CA PHE A 17 -0.23 -2.71 12.01
C PHE A 17 -0.35 -2.50 13.52
N ASP A 18 -0.02 -3.51 14.34
CA ASP A 18 0.07 -3.32 15.80
C ASP A 18 1.28 -2.44 16.15
N VAL A 19 2.42 -2.69 15.51
CA VAL A 19 3.64 -1.88 15.71
C VAL A 19 3.42 -0.43 15.28
N ILE A 20 2.73 -0.19 14.16
CA ILE A 20 2.40 1.16 13.69
C ILE A 20 1.48 1.89 14.69
N ALA A 21 0.48 1.17 15.21
CA ALA A 21 -0.44 1.72 16.21
C ALA A 21 0.29 2.09 17.52
N ASP A 22 1.17 1.21 18.00
CA ASP A 22 1.97 1.46 19.21
C ASP A 22 2.98 2.60 19.01
N ALA A 23 3.57 2.70 17.81
CA ALA A 23 4.56 3.74 17.50
C ALA A 23 3.94 5.14 17.44
N ASN A 24 2.67 5.25 17.00
CA ASN A 24 1.92 6.50 16.90
C ASN A 24 2.70 7.62 16.16
N VAL A 25 3.30 7.24 15.03
CA VAL A 25 3.98 8.14 14.09
C VAL A 25 3.28 8.09 12.73
N PRO A 26 3.45 9.11 11.86
CA PRO A 26 2.93 9.07 10.50
C PRO A 26 3.34 7.79 9.77
N TYR A 27 2.45 7.29 8.92
CA TYR A 27 2.62 6.02 8.24
C TYR A 27 2.46 6.16 6.72
N ILE A 28 3.47 5.74 5.95
CA ILE A 28 3.38 5.62 4.49
C ILE A 28 2.99 4.19 4.15
N MET A 29 1.81 4.05 3.56
CA MET A 29 1.26 2.78 3.09
C MET A 29 1.39 2.70 1.58
N MET A 30 2.25 1.80 1.08
CA MET A 30 2.41 1.61 -0.35
C MET A 30 1.61 0.41 -0.89
N HIS A 31 1.12 0.53 -2.12
CA HIS A 31 0.53 -0.61 -2.82
C HIS A 31 1.51 -1.30 -3.79
N MET A 32 1.58 -2.63 -3.68
CA MET A 32 2.34 -3.52 -4.56
C MET A 32 1.52 -4.79 -4.83
N GLN A 33 1.42 -5.21 -6.10
CA GLN A 33 0.88 -6.53 -6.45
C GLN A 33 2.01 -7.56 -6.52
N GLY A 34 1.84 -8.69 -5.83
CA GLY A 34 2.86 -9.74 -5.73
C GLY A 34 3.93 -9.41 -4.68
N THR A 35 5.13 -9.96 -4.87
CA THR A 35 6.29 -9.69 -4.01
C THR A 35 7.39 -9.00 -4.81
N PRO A 36 8.45 -8.43 -4.20
CA PRO A 36 9.54 -7.81 -4.95
C PRO A 36 10.16 -8.71 -6.03
N GLN A 37 10.12 -10.04 -5.82
CA GLN A 37 10.63 -11.04 -6.76
C GLN A 37 9.66 -11.34 -7.92
N THR A 38 8.36 -11.17 -7.72
CA THR A 38 7.31 -11.58 -8.68
C THR A 38 6.48 -10.44 -9.23
N MET A 39 6.57 -9.23 -8.67
CA MET A 39 5.68 -8.11 -8.98
C MET A 39 5.69 -7.74 -10.47
N GLN A 40 6.80 -7.95 -11.17
CA GLN A 40 6.88 -7.66 -12.61
C GLN A 40 6.42 -8.82 -13.52
N GLN A 41 6.07 -9.96 -12.94
CA GLN A 41 5.65 -11.14 -13.70
C GLN A 41 4.16 -11.02 -14.02
N ASN A 42 3.85 -10.38 -15.16
CA ASN A 42 2.50 -10.22 -15.69
C ASN A 42 1.50 -9.62 -14.66
N PRO A 43 1.73 -8.37 -14.20
CA PRO A 43 0.79 -7.71 -13.30
C PRO A 43 -0.55 -7.48 -14.00
N LEU A 44 -1.65 -7.80 -13.32
CA LEU A 44 -3.00 -7.76 -13.86
C LEU A 44 -3.90 -6.94 -12.96
N TYR A 45 -4.50 -5.90 -13.56
CA TYR A 45 -5.57 -5.10 -12.97
C TYR A 45 -6.76 -5.10 -13.91
N LYS A 46 -7.97 -5.00 -13.35
CA LYS A 46 -9.17 -4.77 -14.14
C LYS A 46 -9.29 -3.29 -14.48
N ASP A 47 -9.03 -2.46 -13.47
CA ASP A 47 -8.93 -1.00 -13.54
C ASP A 47 -7.94 -0.62 -12.44
N VAL A 48 -6.74 -0.20 -12.82
CA VAL A 48 -5.64 -0.03 -11.86
C VAL A 48 -5.98 1.02 -10.80
N THR A 49 -6.73 2.06 -11.16
CA THR A 49 -7.10 3.13 -10.25
C THR A 49 -8.12 2.64 -9.23
N GLN A 50 -9.21 2.03 -9.70
CA GLN A 50 -10.27 1.51 -8.83
C GLN A 50 -9.77 0.37 -7.94
N ASP A 51 -8.96 -0.53 -8.48
CA ASP A 51 -8.42 -1.67 -7.74
C ASP A 51 -7.51 -1.20 -6.59
N ILE A 52 -6.70 -0.16 -6.82
CA ILE A 52 -5.82 0.44 -5.80
C ILE A 52 -6.61 1.23 -4.75
N ILE A 53 -7.63 2.00 -5.15
CA ILE A 53 -8.50 2.71 -4.20
C ILE A 53 -9.21 1.71 -3.27
N HIS A 54 -9.72 0.61 -3.83
CA HIS A 54 -10.36 -0.45 -3.04
C HIS A 54 -9.38 -1.13 -2.10
N TYR A 55 -8.15 -1.38 -2.56
CA TYR A 55 -7.08 -1.92 -1.73
C TYR A 55 -6.80 -1.02 -0.51
N PHE A 56 -6.57 0.27 -0.74
CA PHE A 56 -6.30 1.21 0.34
C PHE A 56 -7.48 1.38 1.29
N THR A 57 -8.71 1.40 0.78
CA THR A 57 -9.91 1.53 1.60
C THR A 57 -9.98 0.42 2.66
N LYS A 58 -9.74 -0.83 2.26
CA LYS A 58 -9.71 -1.97 3.18
C LYS A 58 -8.62 -1.85 4.24
N LYS A 59 -7.41 -1.45 3.83
CA LYS A 59 -6.26 -1.31 4.74
C LYS A 59 -6.42 -0.15 5.72
N LEU A 60 -6.96 0.98 5.25
CA LEU A 60 -7.31 2.11 6.11
C LEU A 60 -8.37 1.71 7.14
N ASP A 61 -9.42 0.98 6.76
CA ASP A 61 -10.41 0.48 7.71
C ASP A 61 -9.80 -0.38 8.82
N GLU A 62 -8.77 -1.18 8.51
CA GLU A 62 -8.02 -1.97 9.50
C GLU A 62 -7.22 -1.09 10.46
N LEU A 63 -6.53 -0.08 9.94
CA LEU A 63 -5.73 0.87 10.73
C LEU A 63 -6.60 1.81 11.58
N TYR A 64 -7.71 2.31 11.05
CA TYR A 64 -8.64 3.17 11.78
C TYR A 64 -9.22 2.44 13.00
N ARG A 65 -9.51 1.14 12.88
CA ARG A 65 -9.94 0.32 14.03
C ARG A 65 -8.86 0.16 15.11
N LYS A 66 -7.59 0.38 14.77
CA LYS A 66 -6.44 0.39 15.68
C LYS A 66 -6.08 1.81 16.17
N GLY A 67 -6.82 2.83 15.77
CA GLY A 67 -6.59 4.22 16.18
C GLY A 67 -5.52 4.97 15.37
N VAL A 68 -5.03 4.39 14.27
CA VAL A 68 -4.06 5.04 13.38
C VAL A 68 -4.80 5.81 12.30
N SER A 69 -4.63 7.13 12.26
CA SER A 69 -5.30 8.00 11.28
C SER A 69 -4.35 8.84 10.42
N ASP A 70 -3.09 8.98 10.82
CA ASP A 70 -2.09 9.75 10.08
C ASP A 70 -1.39 8.88 9.04
N VAL A 71 -2.06 8.69 7.89
CA VAL A 71 -1.65 7.77 6.83
C VAL A 71 -1.47 8.51 5.50
N ILE A 72 -0.29 8.34 4.90
CA ILE A 72 0.04 8.76 3.54
C ILE A 72 -0.10 7.54 2.62
N LEU A 73 -0.87 7.67 1.55
CA LEU A 73 -1.04 6.61 0.56
C LEU A 73 -0.03 6.77 -0.57
N ASP A 74 0.73 5.71 -0.86
CA ASP A 74 1.65 5.67 -2.00
C ASP A 74 1.17 4.61 -3.02
N PRO A 75 0.71 5.00 -4.22
CA PRO A 75 0.21 4.06 -5.22
C PRO A 75 1.26 3.05 -5.70
N GLY A 76 2.55 3.27 -5.42
CA GLY A 76 3.64 2.35 -5.69
C GLY A 76 4.00 2.30 -7.18
N PHE A 77 4.37 3.44 -7.75
CA PHE A 77 4.81 3.51 -9.14
C PHE A 77 6.01 2.58 -9.40
N GLY A 78 5.91 1.74 -10.43
CA GLY A 78 6.94 0.73 -10.72
C GLY A 78 6.90 -0.52 -9.83
N PHE A 79 5.96 -0.62 -8.89
CA PHE A 79 5.75 -1.82 -8.05
C PHE A 79 4.51 -2.59 -8.50
N GLY A 80 4.72 -3.67 -9.24
CA GLY A 80 3.62 -4.54 -9.66
C GLY A 80 2.75 -3.96 -10.76
N LYS A 81 3.27 -3.12 -11.64
CA LYS A 81 2.50 -2.35 -12.63
C LYS A 81 3.27 -2.23 -13.94
N THR A 82 2.57 -2.32 -15.07
CA THR A 82 3.16 -2.01 -16.38
C THR A 82 3.36 -0.50 -16.55
N VAL A 83 4.05 -0.09 -17.61
CA VAL A 83 4.22 1.33 -17.94
C VAL A 83 2.86 1.99 -18.17
N GLU A 84 1.94 1.31 -18.86
CA GLU A 84 0.59 1.78 -19.15
C GLU A 84 -0.23 1.99 -17.87
N HIS A 85 -0.18 1.03 -16.93
CA HIS A 85 -0.81 1.16 -15.61
C HIS A 85 -0.26 2.38 -14.85
N ASN A 86 1.07 2.60 -14.87
CA ASN A 86 1.67 3.76 -14.23
C ASN A 86 1.21 5.08 -14.88
N TYR A 87 1.09 5.15 -16.21
CA TYR A 87 0.55 6.34 -16.86
C TYR A 87 -0.94 6.56 -16.56
N GLU A 88 -1.72 5.50 -16.40
CA GLU A 88 -3.12 5.61 -16.00
C GLU A 88 -3.26 6.21 -14.60
N LEU A 89 -2.42 5.79 -13.64
CA LEU A 89 -2.42 6.33 -12.28
C LEU A 89 -1.94 7.80 -12.17
N LEU A 90 -1.21 8.31 -13.16
CA LEU A 90 -0.74 9.70 -13.17
C LEU A 90 -1.79 10.69 -13.70
N LYS A 91 -2.84 10.22 -14.38
CA LYS A 91 -3.86 11.08 -14.99
C LYS A 91 -4.84 11.61 -13.95
#